data_AF-A0A3D5R484-F1
#
_entry.id   AF-A0A3D5R484-F1
#
_cell.length_a   1.000
_cell.length_b   1.000
_cell.length_c   1.000
_cell.angle_alpha   90.00
_cell.angle_beta   90.00
_cell.angle_gamma   90.00
#
_symmetry.space_group_name_H-M   'P 1'
#
loop_
_entity.id
_entity.type
_entity.pdbx_description
1 polymer ?
#
loop_
_entity_poly.entity_id
_entity_poly.type
_entity_poly.pdbx_seq_one_letter_code
_entity_poly.pdbx_strand_id
1 'polypeptide(L)'
;MICKKMIDLLSGFVRLLFMCRIYIGRRPIDTEAPALIFFPIQACRLNCGFAGLMTCRLHATIPENPADQNIARLWENVKSAGRNICGQYLGGMETVNAMDKAVSELKREDMQEFLFFEDERTYRLSGLAGDMKQFIAKEESWLEGQAAFINSGDQEVINSRLLMLKDLCWMLEKDILANLPRVLALTGAATNSVLTPAAFRKYRKINLLLNALDRLEVRGRDSAGIELSFLINPEVMQDVIRRIRQNGLDQDYQMRTQDGDLLNTSISASTDQGALPGSACITFTYKTFSIVGELGRNVADLRSIIGQDRILQCFADAETEFETALTHTRWASVGSITEENCHPLNNHSLRHAPPFFPAYPGSRAHIHAVLNGDIDNYAALRQSLEKQGELIAERITTDTKIIPLQIEKYLQANHHLAEAFRLAVNDFQGSHAIAMTSHLEPGKMFLALKGSGQSIYVGISSDQYMFSSELYGVVEVMPGFLKMNGEDGGQIFILDAAKGNGVRGITACRYDGTALELTDGLLQTAEMTTRDIDRGSYPHYFLKEISEAALSV
;
A
#
# COMPACT_ATOMS: atom_id res chain seq x y z
N MET A 1 41.86 37.32 -16.17
CA MET A 1 41.30 36.12 -16.84
C MET A 1 39.87 35.79 -16.39
N ILE A 2 39.52 35.99 -15.11
CA ILE A 2 38.20 35.65 -14.55
C ILE A 2 37.07 36.57 -15.08
N CYS A 3 37.28 37.89 -15.15
CA CYS A 3 36.26 38.81 -15.69
C CYS A 3 35.89 38.54 -17.15
N LYS A 4 36.83 38.07 -17.98
CA LYS A 4 36.56 37.78 -19.40
C LYS A 4 35.68 36.53 -19.54
N LYS A 5 35.95 35.48 -18.76
CA LYS A 5 35.10 34.27 -18.71
C LYS A 5 33.69 34.57 -18.23
N MET A 6 33.51 35.44 -17.23
CA MET A 6 32.18 35.85 -16.76
C MET A 6 31.39 36.62 -17.82
N ILE A 7 32.05 37.55 -18.51
CA ILE A 7 31.44 38.33 -19.59
C ILE A 7 31.09 37.42 -20.77
N ASP A 8 31.95 36.48 -21.13
CA ASP A 8 31.70 35.50 -22.19
C ASP A 8 30.52 34.58 -21.83
N LEU A 9 30.43 34.14 -20.56
CA LEU A 9 29.31 33.32 -20.07
C LEU A 9 27.98 34.07 -20.09
N LEU A 10 27.97 35.33 -19.62
CA LEU A 10 26.80 36.22 -19.67
C LEU A 10 26.38 36.51 -21.12
N SER A 11 27.33 36.75 -22.02
CA SER A 11 27.04 36.98 -23.43
C SER A 11 26.49 35.73 -24.13
N GLY A 12 26.97 34.54 -23.76
CA GLY A 12 26.47 33.25 -24.23
C GLY A 12 25.05 32.96 -23.74
N PHE A 13 24.77 33.25 -22.46
CA PHE A 13 23.45 33.08 -21.86
C PHE A 13 22.42 34.05 -22.45
N VAL A 14 22.81 35.31 -22.69
CA VAL A 14 21.96 36.31 -23.37
C VAL A 14 21.70 35.91 -24.83
N ARG A 15 22.71 35.41 -25.55
CA ARG A 15 22.50 34.87 -26.92
C ARG A 15 21.55 33.69 -26.94
N LEU A 16 21.64 32.78 -25.96
CA LEU A 16 20.74 31.64 -25.84
C LEU A 16 19.29 32.11 -25.62
N LEU A 17 19.07 33.11 -24.77
CA LEU A 17 17.74 33.70 -24.53
C LEU A 17 17.14 34.35 -25.79
N PHE A 18 17.96 34.92 -26.69
CA PHE A 18 17.48 35.50 -27.96
C PHE A 18 17.26 34.47 -29.08
N MET A 19 17.86 33.27 -28.98
CA MET A 19 17.66 32.20 -29.96
C MET A 19 16.56 31.21 -29.54
N CYS A 20 16.24 31.13 -28.25
CA CYS A 20 15.34 30.12 -27.71
C CYS A 20 13.87 30.57 -27.74
N ARG A 21 12.99 29.78 -28.36
CA ARG A 21 11.54 30.07 -28.36
C ARG A 21 10.92 29.64 -27.04
N ILE A 22 10.15 30.54 -26.42
CA ILE A 22 9.50 30.26 -25.14
C ILE A 22 8.06 29.78 -25.39
N TYR A 23 7.74 28.60 -24.86
CA TYR A 23 6.38 28.02 -24.89
C TYR A 23 5.86 27.82 -23.48
N ILE A 24 4.53 27.86 -23.31
CA ILE A 24 3.88 27.51 -22.04
C ILE A 24 2.95 26.32 -22.28
N GLY A 25 3.12 25.23 -21.53
CA GLY A 25 2.22 24.06 -21.54
C GLY A 25 2.12 23.30 -22.88
N ARG A 26 3.15 23.35 -23.73
CA ARG A 26 3.22 22.63 -25.02
C ARG A 26 4.00 21.33 -24.88
N ARG A 27 3.60 20.28 -25.61
CA ARG A 27 4.36 19.01 -25.65
C ARG A 27 5.70 19.24 -26.37
N PRO A 28 6.83 18.71 -25.87
CA PRO A 28 8.14 18.92 -26.48
C PRO A 28 8.23 18.54 -27.96
N ILE A 29 7.52 17.47 -28.36
CA ILE A 29 7.51 16.98 -29.74
C ILE A 29 6.83 17.93 -30.72
N ASP A 30 5.99 18.84 -30.22
CA ASP A 30 5.25 19.82 -31.01
C ASP A 30 5.97 21.19 -31.04
N THR A 31 7.26 21.24 -30.67
CA THR A 31 8.06 22.47 -30.59
C THR A 31 9.37 22.37 -31.37
N GLU A 32 9.79 23.48 -31.97
CA GLU A 32 11.05 23.56 -32.74
C GLU A 32 12.19 24.04 -31.83
N ALA A 33 13.32 23.31 -31.83
CA ALA A 33 14.50 23.64 -31.05
C ALA A 33 15.32 24.81 -31.67
N PRO A 34 16.00 25.65 -30.85
CA PRO A 34 16.05 25.61 -29.39
C PRO A 34 14.78 26.23 -28.77
N ALA A 35 14.19 25.54 -27.80
CA ALA A 35 12.97 25.96 -27.11
C ALA A 35 13.07 25.80 -25.58
N LEU A 36 12.48 26.75 -24.86
CA LEU A 36 12.26 26.71 -23.41
C LEU A 36 10.76 26.54 -23.18
N ILE A 37 10.35 25.40 -22.65
CA ILE A 37 8.95 25.08 -22.39
C ILE A 37 8.70 25.21 -20.88
N PHE A 38 7.91 26.19 -20.49
CA PHE A 38 7.44 26.34 -19.13
C PHE A 38 6.12 25.61 -18.97
N PHE A 39 6.09 24.53 -18.20
CA PHE A 39 4.82 23.92 -17.82
C PHE A 39 4.19 24.77 -16.71
N PRO A 40 2.90 25.15 -16.83
CA PRO A 40 2.24 25.87 -15.76
C PRO A 40 2.25 24.98 -14.50
N ILE A 41 2.82 25.51 -13.42
CA ILE A 41 2.63 24.93 -12.09
C ILE A 41 1.14 25.12 -11.76
N GLN A 42 0.38 24.04 -11.77
CA GLN A 42 -0.93 24.02 -11.12
C GLN A 42 -0.67 24.00 -9.62
N ALA A 43 -0.58 25.19 -9.01
CA ALA A 43 -0.70 25.29 -7.57
C ALA A 43 -2.05 24.66 -7.18
N CYS A 44 -2.03 23.77 -6.18
CA CYS A 44 -3.18 23.07 -5.60
C CYS A 44 -3.60 21.70 -6.18
N ARG A 45 -2.80 21.02 -7.01
CA ARG A 45 -3.00 19.59 -7.28
C ARG A 45 -1.99 18.76 -6.49
N LEU A 46 -2.43 18.16 -5.38
CA LEU A 46 -1.59 17.34 -4.49
C LEU A 46 -2.38 16.11 -4.05
N ASN A 47 -1.76 14.93 -4.15
CA ASN A 47 -2.44 13.66 -3.99
C ASN A 47 -2.48 13.23 -2.51
N CYS A 48 -3.65 12.78 -2.03
CA CYS A 48 -3.80 11.88 -0.88
C CYS A 48 -3.22 10.49 -1.24
N GLY A 49 -3.09 9.60 -0.25
CA GLY A 49 -2.48 8.28 -0.44
C GLY A 49 -3.36 7.16 0.08
N PHE A 50 -3.43 6.02 -0.60
CA PHE A 50 -3.97 4.79 -0.02
C PHE A 50 -3.11 3.61 -0.35
N ALA A 51 -3.19 2.60 0.50
CA ALA A 51 -2.65 1.28 0.26
C ALA A 51 -3.67 0.23 0.71
N GLY A 52 -3.71 -0.91 0.05
CA GLY A 52 -4.52 -2.03 0.50
C GLY A 52 -3.79 -3.34 0.25
N LEU A 53 -4.12 -4.34 1.06
CA LEU A 53 -3.50 -5.65 1.05
C LEU A 53 -4.60 -6.70 1.03
N MET A 54 -4.45 -7.67 0.13
CA MET A 54 -5.33 -8.81 0.01
C MET A 54 -4.47 -10.08 -0.05
N THR A 55 -4.67 -10.97 0.91
CA THR A 55 -3.96 -12.25 0.93
C THR A 55 -4.77 -13.32 0.23
N CYS A 56 -4.11 -14.11 -0.61
CA CYS A 56 -4.68 -15.31 -1.19
C CYS A 56 -4.30 -16.48 -0.30
N ARG A 57 -5.28 -17.23 0.23
CA ARG A 57 -4.98 -18.40 1.06
C ARG A 57 -4.16 -19.40 0.23
N LEU A 58 -2.88 -19.56 0.57
CA LEU A 58 -2.04 -20.63 0.07
C LEU A 58 -1.53 -21.45 1.25
N HIS A 59 -1.75 -22.75 1.19
CA HIS A 59 -0.95 -23.68 1.97
C HIS A 59 0.41 -23.76 1.29
N ALA A 60 1.38 -22.99 1.76
CA ALA A 60 2.77 -23.17 1.38
C ALA A 60 3.42 -24.09 2.43
N THR A 61 3.96 -25.22 1.97
CA THR A 61 4.86 -26.03 2.79
C THR A 61 6.21 -25.34 2.86
N ILE A 62 6.74 -25.15 4.07
CA ILE A 62 8.10 -24.64 4.28
C ILE A 62 9.07 -25.58 3.54
N PRO A 63 9.90 -25.07 2.62
CA PRO A 63 10.84 -25.91 1.88
C PRO A 63 11.84 -26.59 2.83
N GLU A 64 12.35 -27.77 2.45
CA GLU A 64 13.39 -28.48 3.23
C GLU A 64 14.67 -27.63 3.45
N ASN A 65 14.92 -26.65 2.57
CA ASN A 65 16.01 -25.69 2.69
C ASN A 65 15.45 -24.25 2.68
N PRO A 66 15.05 -23.72 3.84
CA PRO A 66 14.41 -22.41 3.94
C PRO A 66 15.37 -21.28 3.57
N ALA A 67 14.80 -20.18 3.06
CA ALA A 67 15.55 -19.10 2.44
C ALA A 67 16.61 -18.46 3.37
N ASP A 68 16.42 -18.50 4.69
CA ASP A 68 17.38 -18.02 5.69
C ASP A 68 18.71 -18.78 5.63
N GLN A 69 18.67 -20.10 5.45
CA GLN A 69 19.87 -20.94 5.31
C GLN A 69 20.55 -20.73 3.95
N ASN A 70 19.76 -20.49 2.90
CA ASN A 70 20.29 -20.18 1.58
C ASN A 70 21.08 -18.85 1.59
N ILE A 71 20.55 -17.82 2.24
CA ILE A 71 21.25 -16.54 2.41
C ILE A 71 22.56 -16.71 3.16
N ALA A 72 22.58 -17.50 4.24
CA ALA A 72 23.82 -17.78 4.97
C ALA A 72 24.90 -18.40 4.09
N ARG A 73 24.53 -19.38 3.24
CA ARG A 73 25.44 -20.01 2.30
C ARG A 73 25.96 -19.03 1.24
N LEU A 74 25.07 -18.25 0.65
CA LEU A 74 25.43 -17.24 -0.35
C LEU A 74 26.33 -16.14 0.25
N TRP A 75 26.08 -15.78 1.51
CA TRP A 75 26.92 -14.84 2.25
C TRP A 75 28.35 -15.35 2.46
N GLU A 76 28.53 -16.63 2.78
CA GLU A 76 29.87 -17.22 2.82
C GLU A 76 30.58 -17.18 1.46
N ASN A 77 29.84 -17.37 0.35
CA ASN A 77 30.42 -17.22 -0.98
C ASN A 77 30.91 -15.78 -1.22
N VAL A 78 30.11 -14.77 -0.86
CA VAL A 78 30.51 -13.35 -0.95
C VAL A 78 31.79 -13.08 -0.17
N LYS A 79 31.87 -13.56 1.07
CA LYS A 79 33.07 -13.39 1.91
C LYS A 79 34.29 -14.09 1.33
N SER A 80 34.10 -15.30 0.78
CA SER A 80 35.19 -16.11 0.22
C SER A 80 35.73 -15.57 -1.11
N ALA A 81 34.93 -14.81 -1.87
CA ALA A 81 35.32 -14.27 -3.17
C ALA A 81 36.43 -13.22 -3.08
N GLY A 82 36.59 -12.58 -1.93
CA GLY A 82 37.55 -11.50 -1.73
C GLY A 82 37.34 -10.31 -2.67
N ARG A 83 38.38 -9.48 -2.84
CA ARG A 83 38.33 -8.26 -3.67
C ARG A 83 38.76 -8.52 -5.11
N ASN A 84 38.14 -9.49 -5.77
CA ASN A 84 38.45 -9.82 -7.16
C ASN A 84 37.74 -8.86 -8.14
N ILE A 85 38.43 -7.79 -8.52
CA ILE A 85 37.88 -6.67 -9.30
C ILE A 85 37.52 -7.06 -10.75
N CYS A 86 38.05 -8.17 -11.29
CA CYS A 86 37.79 -8.64 -12.65
C CYS A 86 36.41 -9.32 -12.82
N GLY A 87 35.33 -8.64 -12.41
CA GLY A 87 33.95 -9.11 -12.59
C GLY A 87 33.47 -10.16 -11.59
N GLN A 88 34.35 -10.66 -10.71
CA GLN A 88 34.02 -11.61 -9.63
C GLN A 88 33.84 -10.94 -8.26
N TYR A 89 33.84 -9.61 -8.20
CA TYR A 89 33.61 -8.85 -6.97
C TYR A 89 32.27 -9.26 -6.33
N LEU A 90 32.31 -9.58 -5.03
CA LEU A 90 31.20 -10.17 -4.26
C LEU A 90 30.68 -11.51 -4.81
N GLY A 91 31.55 -12.30 -5.44
CA GLY A 91 31.17 -13.59 -6.04
C GLY A 91 30.40 -13.44 -7.37
N GLY A 92 30.42 -12.24 -7.97
CA GLY A 92 29.77 -11.97 -9.24
C GLY A 92 28.29 -11.59 -9.12
N MET A 93 27.72 -11.07 -10.21
CA MET A 93 26.32 -10.62 -10.26
C MET A 93 25.33 -11.77 -10.01
N GLU A 94 25.66 -12.99 -10.42
CA GLU A 94 24.84 -14.17 -10.16
C GLU A 94 24.65 -14.43 -8.67
N THR A 95 25.70 -14.28 -7.86
CA THR A 95 25.63 -14.44 -6.40
C THR A 95 24.75 -13.37 -5.76
N VAL A 96 24.93 -12.11 -6.15
CA VAL A 96 24.13 -10.99 -5.62
C VAL A 96 22.65 -11.14 -6.01
N ASN A 97 22.36 -11.52 -7.26
CA ASN A 97 20.99 -11.80 -7.71
C ASN A 97 20.37 -13.01 -7.01
N ALA A 98 21.16 -14.04 -6.70
CA ALA A 98 20.68 -15.18 -5.92
C ALA A 98 20.35 -14.78 -4.48
N MET A 99 21.13 -13.88 -3.88
CA MET A 99 20.82 -13.31 -2.57
C MET A 99 19.54 -12.48 -2.61
N ASP A 100 19.35 -11.66 -3.64
CA ASP A 100 18.12 -10.88 -3.84
C ASP A 100 16.86 -11.75 -3.90
N LYS A 101 16.91 -12.85 -4.66
CA LYS A 101 15.82 -13.84 -4.69
C LYS A 101 15.56 -14.44 -3.30
N ALA A 102 16.61 -14.83 -2.58
CA ALA A 102 16.45 -15.44 -1.26
C ALA A 102 15.93 -14.45 -0.21
N VAL A 103 16.36 -13.18 -0.25
CA VAL A 103 15.81 -12.11 0.61
C VAL A 103 14.36 -11.83 0.26
N SER A 104 14.00 -11.82 -1.03
CA SER A 104 12.62 -11.68 -1.49
C SER A 104 11.73 -12.84 -1.04
N GLU A 105 12.24 -14.08 -1.01
CA GLU A 105 11.54 -15.24 -0.45
C GLU A 105 11.25 -15.08 1.04
N LEU A 106 12.18 -14.49 1.81
CA LEU A 106 11.95 -14.19 3.24
C LEU A 106 10.87 -13.13 3.47
N LYS A 107 10.50 -12.33 2.46
CA LYS A 107 9.42 -11.34 2.58
C LYS A 107 8.02 -11.97 2.55
N ARG A 108 7.90 -13.23 2.14
CA ARG A 108 6.63 -13.99 2.12
C ARG A 108 6.04 -14.17 3.51
N GLU A 109 4.72 -14.33 3.56
CA GLU A 109 3.96 -14.48 4.81
C GLU A 109 4.39 -15.71 5.61
N ASP A 110 4.47 -16.87 4.97
CA ASP A 110 4.83 -18.15 5.60
C ASP A 110 6.26 -18.14 6.15
N MET A 111 7.18 -17.50 5.44
CA MET A 111 8.57 -17.36 5.90
C MET A 111 8.70 -16.43 7.10
N GLN A 112 7.97 -15.30 7.11
CA GLN A 112 7.97 -14.41 8.27
C GLN A 112 7.25 -15.03 9.47
N GLU A 113 6.20 -15.83 9.25
CA GLU A 113 5.54 -16.61 10.30
C GLU A 113 6.52 -17.59 10.93
N PHE A 114 7.23 -18.37 10.11
CA PHE A 114 8.28 -19.27 10.58
C PHE A 114 9.34 -18.55 11.42
N LEU A 115 9.88 -17.44 10.92
CA LEU A 115 10.89 -16.67 11.66
C LEU A 115 10.35 -16.08 12.97
N PHE A 116 9.09 -15.66 13.01
CA PHE A 116 8.47 -15.08 14.20
C PHE A 116 8.42 -16.04 15.39
N PHE A 117 8.21 -17.34 15.12
CA PHE A 117 8.13 -18.37 16.16
C PHE A 117 9.46 -19.12 16.40
N GLU A 118 10.49 -18.88 15.58
CA GLU A 118 11.81 -19.51 15.67
C GLU A 118 12.90 -18.51 16.09
N ASP A 119 12.95 -18.21 17.39
CA ASP A 119 13.87 -17.21 17.96
C ASP A 119 15.35 -17.45 17.59
N GLU A 120 15.80 -18.71 17.57
CA GLU A 120 17.17 -19.04 17.21
C GLU A 120 17.48 -18.71 15.75
N ARG A 121 16.54 -18.97 14.84
CA ARG A 121 16.68 -18.67 13.40
C ARG A 121 16.74 -17.17 13.18
N THR A 122 15.85 -16.43 13.82
CA THR A 122 15.81 -14.96 13.79
C THR A 122 17.08 -14.34 14.39
N TYR A 123 17.61 -14.91 15.48
CA TYR A 123 18.87 -14.46 16.08
C TYR A 123 20.06 -14.66 15.13
N ARG A 124 20.18 -15.84 14.51
CA ARG A 124 21.24 -16.12 13.52
C ARG A 124 21.16 -15.18 12.31
N LEU A 125 19.95 -14.94 11.79
CA LEU A 125 19.74 -14.04 10.66
C LEU A 125 20.07 -12.58 11.03
N SER A 126 19.76 -12.15 12.26
CA SER A 126 20.17 -10.85 12.79
C SER A 126 21.69 -10.71 12.91
N GLY A 127 22.37 -11.78 13.35
CA GLY A 127 23.84 -11.84 13.38
C GLY A 127 24.45 -11.72 11.98
N LEU A 128 23.85 -12.40 10.99
CA LEU A 128 24.26 -12.32 9.58
C LEU A 128 24.10 -10.89 9.03
N ALA A 129 22.96 -10.24 9.28
CA ALA A 129 22.74 -8.85 8.85
C ALA A 129 23.77 -7.89 9.50
N GLY A 130 24.12 -8.13 10.77
CA GLY A 130 25.18 -7.41 11.45
C GLY A 130 26.57 -7.60 10.82
N ASP A 131 26.92 -8.84 10.44
CA ASP A 131 28.16 -9.17 9.72
C ASP A 131 28.21 -8.48 8.34
N MET A 132 27.11 -8.55 7.57
CA MET A 132 26.98 -7.86 6.29
C MET A 132 27.22 -6.36 6.42
N LYS A 133 26.62 -5.70 7.41
CA LYS A 133 26.77 -4.27 7.66
C LYS A 133 28.22 -3.88 7.95
N GLN A 134 28.92 -4.67 8.77
CA GLN A 134 30.34 -4.44 9.07
C GLN A 134 31.22 -4.66 7.84
N PHE A 135 30.91 -5.68 7.03
CA PHE A 135 31.62 -5.95 5.79
C PHE A 135 31.46 -4.80 4.78
N ILE A 136 30.23 -4.33 4.56
CA ILE A 136 29.93 -3.20 3.67
C ILE A 136 30.74 -1.97 4.07
N ALA A 137 30.75 -1.59 5.36
CA ALA A 137 31.51 -0.43 5.83
C ALA A 137 33.02 -0.56 5.56
N LYS A 138 33.58 -1.78 5.66
CA LYS A 138 34.99 -2.04 5.34
C LYS A 138 35.27 -1.93 3.84
N GLU A 139 34.32 -2.35 3.00
CA GLU A 139 34.43 -2.25 1.54
C GLU A 139 34.29 -0.81 1.06
N GLU A 140 33.37 -0.02 1.63
CA GLU A 140 33.24 1.42 1.34
C GLU A 140 34.54 2.18 1.69
N SER A 141 35.07 1.97 2.90
CA SER A 141 36.33 2.60 3.32
C SER A 141 37.52 2.18 2.45
N TRP A 142 37.55 0.94 1.98
CA TRP A 142 38.57 0.47 1.05
C TRP A 142 38.45 1.13 -0.33
N LEU A 143 37.23 1.26 -0.85
CA LEU A 143 36.96 1.91 -2.15
C LEU A 143 37.40 3.37 -2.15
N GLU A 144 37.08 4.11 -1.09
CA GLU A 144 37.55 5.49 -0.91
C GLU A 144 39.08 5.58 -0.97
N GLY A 145 39.78 4.64 -0.32
CA GLY A 145 41.25 4.57 -0.33
C GLY A 145 41.87 4.12 -1.65
N GLN A 146 41.11 3.48 -2.54
CA GLN A 146 41.59 2.95 -3.83
C GLN A 146 41.05 3.72 -5.05
N ALA A 147 40.28 4.79 -4.84
CA ALA A 147 39.61 5.54 -5.90
C ALA A 147 40.55 6.05 -7.01
N ALA A 148 41.84 6.25 -6.71
CA ALA A 148 42.85 6.67 -7.69
C ALA A 148 43.44 5.52 -8.55
N PHE A 149 43.24 4.26 -8.15
CA PHE A 149 43.91 3.09 -8.74
C PHE A 149 42.98 2.16 -9.51
N ILE A 150 41.66 2.27 -9.30
CA ILE A 150 40.65 1.48 -10.00
C ILE A 150 40.17 2.29 -11.21
N ASN A 151 40.09 1.66 -12.38
CA ASN A 151 39.55 2.32 -13.58
C ASN A 151 38.03 2.57 -13.42
N SER A 152 37.49 3.48 -14.23
CA SER A 152 36.10 3.90 -14.12
C SER A 152 35.08 2.77 -14.32
N GLY A 153 35.34 1.82 -15.23
CA GLY A 153 34.42 0.72 -15.50
C GLY A 153 34.35 -0.27 -14.33
N ASP A 154 35.50 -0.60 -13.74
CA ASP A 154 35.56 -1.46 -12.56
C ASP A 154 34.96 -0.77 -11.33
N GLN A 155 35.11 0.56 -11.19
CA GLN A 155 34.45 1.34 -10.14
C GLN A 155 32.93 1.28 -10.24
N GLU A 156 32.38 1.41 -11.45
CA GLU A 156 30.95 1.32 -11.70
C GLU A 156 30.39 -0.06 -11.32
N VAL A 157 31.10 -1.13 -11.72
CA VAL A 157 30.73 -2.51 -11.37
C VAL A 157 30.76 -2.74 -9.86
N ILE A 158 31.80 -2.26 -9.17
CA ILE A 158 31.93 -2.40 -7.72
C ILE A 158 30.82 -1.62 -7.01
N ASN A 159 30.61 -0.35 -7.37
CA ASN A 159 29.61 0.51 -6.74
C ASN A 159 28.21 -0.03 -6.93
N SER A 160 27.85 -0.47 -8.13
CA SER A 160 26.54 -1.07 -8.42
C SER A 160 26.27 -2.30 -7.54
N ARG A 161 27.23 -3.22 -7.44
CA ARG A 161 27.07 -4.45 -6.62
C ARG A 161 27.07 -4.16 -5.12
N LEU A 162 27.89 -3.21 -4.67
CA LEU A 162 27.92 -2.79 -3.28
C LEU A 162 26.62 -2.09 -2.89
N LEU A 163 26.03 -1.30 -3.80
CA LEU A 163 24.70 -0.71 -3.62
C LEU A 163 23.63 -1.78 -3.45
N MET A 164 23.60 -2.79 -4.34
CA MET A 164 22.71 -3.93 -4.19
C MET A 164 22.92 -4.65 -2.86
N LEU A 165 24.17 -4.87 -2.43
CA LEU A 165 24.45 -5.50 -1.13
C LEU A 165 23.94 -4.66 0.05
N LYS A 166 24.01 -3.32 -0.05
CA LYS A 166 23.41 -2.39 0.93
C LYS A 166 21.90 -2.50 0.97
N ASP A 167 21.26 -2.61 -0.18
CA ASP A 167 19.82 -2.84 -0.28
C ASP A 167 19.42 -4.17 0.36
N LEU A 168 20.12 -5.26 0.07
CA LEU A 168 19.87 -6.56 0.67
C LEU A 168 20.05 -6.56 2.19
N CYS A 169 21.13 -5.94 2.68
CA CYS A 169 21.35 -5.77 4.11
C CYS A 169 20.22 -4.95 4.76
N TRP A 170 19.76 -3.89 4.08
CA TRP A 170 18.65 -3.07 4.56
C TRP A 170 17.34 -3.84 4.60
N MET A 171 16.99 -4.56 3.54
CA MET A 171 15.77 -5.37 3.47
C MET A 171 15.75 -6.43 4.60
N LEU A 172 16.87 -7.10 4.85
CA LEU A 172 17.01 -8.02 5.98
C LEU A 172 16.79 -7.32 7.33
N GLU A 173 17.48 -6.21 7.58
CA GLU A 173 17.43 -5.51 8.87
C GLU A 173 16.07 -4.83 9.10
N LYS A 174 15.56 -4.10 8.11
CA LYS A 174 14.43 -3.16 8.24
C LYS A 174 13.10 -3.70 7.73
N ASP A 175 13.08 -4.40 6.59
CA ASP A 175 11.83 -4.89 6.00
C ASP A 175 11.40 -6.25 6.58
N ILE A 176 12.35 -7.04 7.11
CA ILE A 176 12.09 -8.38 7.68
C ILE A 176 12.26 -8.35 9.20
N LEU A 177 13.50 -8.22 9.69
CA LEU A 177 13.82 -8.43 11.11
C LEU A 177 13.20 -7.37 12.03
N ALA A 178 13.25 -6.09 11.66
CA ALA A 178 12.65 -5.03 12.48
C ALA A 178 11.11 -5.09 12.52
N ASN A 179 10.47 -5.77 11.58
CA ASN A 179 9.02 -5.93 11.55
C ASN A 179 8.52 -6.98 12.55
N LEU A 180 9.28 -8.05 12.84
CA LEU A 180 8.87 -9.08 13.80
C LEU A 180 8.54 -8.52 15.20
N PRO A 181 9.41 -7.73 15.87
CA PRO A 181 9.06 -7.15 17.16
C PRO A 181 7.98 -6.05 17.06
N ARG A 182 7.85 -5.37 15.91
CA ARG A 182 6.77 -4.40 15.68
C ARG A 182 5.40 -5.07 15.60
N VAL A 183 5.33 -6.25 14.96
CA VAL A 183 4.14 -7.09 14.93
C VAL A 183 3.78 -7.54 16.33
N LEU A 184 4.75 -8.05 17.11
CA LEU A 184 4.52 -8.44 18.51
C LEU A 184 3.98 -7.26 19.33
N ALA A 185 4.60 -6.08 19.24
CA ALA A 185 4.15 -4.89 19.95
C ALA A 185 2.72 -4.48 19.59
N LEU A 186 2.33 -4.64 18.32
CA LEU A 186 0.98 -4.32 17.83
C LEU A 186 -0.09 -5.29 18.36
N THR A 187 0.28 -6.50 18.77
CA THR A 187 -0.66 -7.47 19.35
C THR A 187 -1.03 -7.14 20.80
N GLY A 188 -0.19 -6.39 21.51
CA GLY A 188 -0.28 -6.19 22.95
C GLY A 188 0.18 -7.40 23.80
N ALA A 189 0.64 -8.49 23.17
CA ALA A 189 1.16 -9.66 23.87
C ALA A 189 2.59 -9.44 24.40
N ALA A 190 2.93 -10.09 25.51
CA ALA A 190 4.24 -9.98 26.14
C ALA A 190 5.35 -10.75 25.38
N THR A 191 4.99 -11.91 24.80
CA THR A 191 5.93 -12.78 24.06
C THR A 191 5.24 -13.39 22.84
N ASN A 192 6.03 -13.74 21.82
CA ASN A 192 5.56 -14.42 20.61
C ASN A 192 4.89 -15.78 20.91
N SER A 193 5.37 -16.52 21.91
CA SER A 193 4.86 -17.86 22.29
C SER A 193 3.38 -17.91 22.69
N VAL A 194 2.77 -16.77 23.03
CA VAL A 194 1.34 -16.68 23.39
C VAL A 194 0.45 -16.53 22.15
N LEU A 195 1.02 -16.10 21.02
CA LEU A 195 0.26 -15.82 19.81
C LEU A 195 0.04 -17.09 18.97
N THR A 196 -1.10 -17.13 18.31
CA THR A 196 -1.37 -18.13 17.28
C THR A 196 -0.78 -17.70 15.92
N PRO A 197 -0.49 -18.65 15.01
CA PRO A 197 -0.17 -18.33 13.61
C PRO A 197 -1.23 -17.45 12.93
N ALA A 198 -2.52 -17.69 13.21
CA ALA A 198 -3.62 -16.88 12.71
C ALA A 198 -3.52 -15.41 13.16
N ALA A 199 -3.20 -15.17 14.43
CA ALA A 199 -3.02 -13.83 14.96
C ALA A 199 -1.80 -13.14 14.33
N PHE A 200 -0.67 -13.85 14.21
CA PHE A 200 0.52 -13.33 13.55
C PHE A 200 0.23 -12.86 12.13
N ARG A 201 -0.42 -13.69 11.29
CA ARG A 201 -0.74 -13.35 9.89
C ARG A 201 -1.56 -12.07 9.78
N LYS A 202 -2.57 -11.89 10.63
CA LYS A 202 -3.38 -10.66 10.66
C LYS A 202 -2.56 -9.45 11.09
N TYR A 203 -1.84 -9.53 12.22
CA TYR A 203 -1.08 -8.39 12.72
C TYR A 203 0.12 -8.03 11.83
N ARG A 204 0.70 -9.00 11.10
CA ARG A 204 1.68 -8.75 10.04
C ARG A 204 1.09 -7.86 8.95
N LYS A 205 -0.12 -8.16 8.46
CA LYS A 205 -0.80 -7.37 7.41
C LYS A 205 -1.10 -5.96 7.88
N ILE A 206 -1.59 -5.83 9.11
CA ILE A 206 -1.83 -4.52 9.74
C ILE A 206 -0.51 -3.74 9.80
N ASN A 207 0.57 -4.36 10.27
CA ASN A 207 1.88 -3.71 10.36
C ASN A 207 2.42 -3.27 8.98
N LEU A 208 2.27 -4.10 7.95
CA LEU A 208 2.68 -3.77 6.58
C LEU A 208 1.89 -2.57 6.02
N LEU A 209 0.57 -2.53 6.23
CA LEU A 209 -0.24 -1.38 5.82
C LEU A 209 0.13 -0.10 6.59
N LEU A 210 0.41 -0.22 7.89
CA LEU A 210 0.84 0.94 8.70
C LEU A 210 2.23 1.43 8.28
N ASN A 211 3.15 0.54 7.90
CA ASN A 211 4.45 0.93 7.32
C ASN A 211 4.25 1.63 5.97
N ALA A 212 3.39 1.09 5.10
CA ALA A 212 3.07 1.72 3.83
C ALA A 212 2.45 3.11 4.02
N LEU A 213 1.51 3.24 4.97
CA LEU A 213 0.89 4.51 5.32
C LEU A 213 1.94 5.53 5.78
N ASP A 214 2.88 5.14 6.66
CA ASP A 214 3.96 6.01 7.14
C ASP A 214 4.82 6.57 6.00
N ARG A 215 5.11 5.75 4.99
CA ARG A 215 5.84 6.15 3.78
C ARG A 215 5.02 7.07 2.87
N LEU A 216 3.69 6.93 2.86
CA LEU A 216 2.77 7.79 2.09
C LEU A 216 2.50 9.13 2.80
N GLU A 217 2.72 9.21 4.11
CA GLU A 217 2.45 10.39 4.96
C GLU A 217 3.54 11.47 4.92
N VAL A 218 4.18 11.72 3.77
CA VAL A 218 5.37 12.59 3.64
C VAL A 218 5.20 14.04 4.15
N ARG A 219 3.97 14.52 4.44
CA ARG A 219 3.68 15.94 4.75
C ARG A 219 2.78 16.20 5.96
N GLY A 220 2.55 15.22 6.85
CA GLY A 220 1.64 15.39 7.99
C GLY A 220 0.20 15.55 7.51
N ARG A 221 -0.44 14.43 7.19
CA ARG A 221 -1.80 14.37 6.63
C ARG A 221 -2.85 14.63 7.72
N ASP A 222 -4.00 15.17 7.33
CA ASP A 222 -5.00 15.61 8.30
C ASP A 222 -5.78 14.46 8.94
N SER A 223 -5.91 13.33 8.26
CA SER A 223 -6.59 12.18 8.81
C SER A 223 -6.12 10.89 8.15
N ALA A 224 -6.25 9.79 8.85
CA ALA A 224 -6.03 8.48 8.27
C ALA A 224 -6.98 7.46 8.86
N GLY A 225 -7.28 6.44 8.07
CA GLY A 225 -8.07 5.31 8.53
C GLY A 225 -7.56 4.00 7.95
N ILE A 226 -7.92 2.93 8.65
CA ILE A 226 -7.60 1.56 8.27
C ILE A 226 -8.81 0.68 8.55
N GLU A 227 -9.07 -0.20 7.59
CA GLU A 227 -10.11 -1.21 7.63
C GLU A 227 -9.48 -2.59 7.58
N LEU A 228 -9.98 -3.50 8.40
CA LEU A 228 -9.58 -4.89 8.47
C LEU A 228 -10.82 -5.77 8.34
N SER A 229 -10.92 -6.54 7.26
CA SER A 229 -12.06 -7.39 6.96
C SER A 229 -11.64 -8.86 6.94
N PHE A 230 -12.37 -9.69 7.69
CA PHE A 230 -12.11 -11.11 7.88
C PHE A 230 -13.34 -11.93 7.48
N LEU A 231 -13.15 -12.88 6.56
CA LEU A 231 -14.16 -13.91 6.29
C LEU A 231 -13.94 -15.08 7.24
N ILE A 232 -14.89 -15.35 8.12
CA ILE A 232 -14.80 -16.31 9.21
C ILE A 232 -15.93 -17.34 9.08
N ASN A 233 -15.67 -18.57 9.49
CA ASN A 233 -16.72 -19.56 9.66
C ASN A 233 -17.74 -19.07 10.72
N PRO A 234 -19.06 -19.14 10.46
CA PRO A 234 -20.09 -18.70 11.41
C PRO A 234 -20.01 -19.34 12.80
N GLU A 235 -19.62 -20.62 12.89
CA GLU A 235 -19.45 -21.31 14.18
C GLU A 235 -18.30 -20.71 14.98
N VAL A 236 -17.17 -20.45 14.32
CA VAL A 236 -16.01 -19.77 14.92
C VAL A 236 -16.40 -18.36 15.35
N MET A 237 -17.18 -17.63 14.55
CA MET A 237 -17.68 -16.30 14.93
C MET A 237 -18.55 -16.36 16.20
N GLN A 238 -19.43 -17.35 16.33
CA GLN A 238 -20.24 -17.53 17.54
C GLN A 238 -19.38 -17.81 18.77
N ASP A 239 -18.34 -18.62 18.64
CA ASP A 239 -17.38 -18.88 19.71
C ASP A 239 -16.59 -17.62 20.10
N VAL A 240 -16.16 -16.81 19.13
CA VAL A 240 -15.52 -15.52 19.40
C VAL A 240 -16.47 -14.59 20.15
N ILE A 241 -17.74 -14.48 19.73
CA ILE A 241 -18.76 -13.66 20.43
C ILE A 241 -18.99 -14.17 21.86
N ARG A 242 -18.95 -15.48 22.08
CA ARG A 242 -19.03 -16.06 23.44
C ARG A 242 -17.83 -15.63 24.30
N ARG A 243 -16.62 -15.64 23.75
CA ARG A 243 -15.40 -15.16 24.44
C ARG A 243 -15.48 -13.66 24.74
N ILE A 244 -16.00 -12.84 23.83
CA ILE A 244 -16.24 -11.41 24.04
C ILE A 244 -17.14 -11.19 25.26
N ARG A 245 -18.25 -11.96 25.37
CA ARG A 245 -19.14 -11.91 26.55
C ARG A 245 -18.44 -12.33 27.84
N GLN A 246 -17.68 -13.42 27.81
CA GLN A 246 -16.93 -13.92 28.97
C GLN A 246 -15.88 -12.91 29.45
N ASN A 247 -15.29 -12.15 28.52
CA ASN A 247 -14.30 -11.11 28.81
C ASN A 247 -14.92 -9.76 29.24
N GLY A 248 -16.26 -9.68 29.35
CA GLY A 248 -16.97 -8.46 29.74
C GLY A 248 -17.02 -7.38 28.66
N LEU A 249 -16.85 -7.74 27.39
CA LEU A 249 -16.76 -6.81 26.25
C LEU A 249 -18.07 -6.70 25.43
N ASP A 250 -19.16 -7.33 25.88
CA ASP A 250 -20.43 -7.43 25.12
C ASP A 250 -21.06 -6.06 24.84
N GLN A 251 -21.07 -5.16 25.83
CA GLN A 251 -21.64 -3.82 25.66
C GLN A 251 -20.83 -2.98 24.66
N ASP A 252 -19.49 -3.06 24.72
CA ASP A 252 -18.59 -2.38 23.78
C ASP A 252 -18.78 -2.94 22.36
N TYR A 253 -18.83 -4.27 22.22
CA TYR A 253 -19.11 -4.93 20.94
C TYR A 253 -20.46 -4.50 20.35
N GLN A 254 -21.52 -4.48 21.16
CA GLN A 254 -22.85 -4.05 20.71
C GLN A 254 -22.89 -2.58 20.28
N MET A 255 -22.18 -1.70 20.99
CA MET A 255 -22.09 -0.28 20.62
C MET A 255 -21.36 -0.10 19.29
N ARG A 256 -20.24 -0.80 19.11
CA ARG A 256 -19.40 -0.71 17.92
C ARG A 256 -20.01 -1.38 16.69
N THR A 257 -20.95 -2.31 16.88
CA THR A 257 -21.68 -3.01 15.80
C THR A 257 -23.01 -2.37 15.40
N GLN A 258 -23.36 -1.21 15.96
CA GLN A 258 -24.56 -0.49 15.55
C GLN A 258 -24.45 -0.03 14.09
N ASP A 259 -25.57 -0.15 13.38
CA ASP A 259 -25.68 0.34 12.01
C ASP A 259 -25.52 1.86 11.97
N GLY A 260 -24.69 2.36 11.04
CA GLY A 260 -24.28 3.75 11.03
C GLY A 260 -23.14 4.03 10.05
N ASP A 261 -22.79 5.31 9.93
CA ASP A 261 -21.58 5.73 9.24
C ASP A 261 -20.33 5.25 10.00
N LEU A 262 -19.26 4.92 9.27
CA LEU A 262 -18.02 4.43 9.87
C LEU A 262 -17.33 5.54 10.67
N LEU A 263 -17.14 5.30 11.97
CA LEU A 263 -16.36 6.11 12.89
C LEU A 263 -15.14 5.31 13.37
N ASN A 264 -14.28 5.92 14.18
CA ASN A 264 -13.20 5.17 14.81
C ASN A 264 -13.78 4.04 15.66
N THR A 265 -13.17 2.87 15.56
CA THR A 265 -13.55 1.61 16.22
C THR A 265 -14.84 0.96 15.73
N SER A 266 -15.55 1.51 14.74
CA SER A 266 -16.75 0.86 14.17
C SER A 266 -16.47 -0.59 13.72
N ILE A 267 -17.43 -1.48 13.95
CA ILE A 267 -17.40 -2.88 13.53
C ILE A 267 -18.61 -3.13 12.65
N SER A 268 -18.40 -3.61 11.43
CA SER A 268 -19.48 -4.14 10.59
C SER A 268 -19.45 -5.65 10.66
N ALA A 269 -20.57 -6.27 10.99
CA ALA A 269 -20.70 -7.72 11.08
C ALA A 269 -21.86 -8.16 10.19
N SER A 270 -21.58 -9.06 9.24
CA SER A 270 -22.59 -9.66 8.38
C SER A 270 -22.52 -11.18 8.48
N THR A 271 -23.66 -11.80 8.76
CA THR A 271 -23.86 -13.27 8.72
C THR A 271 -24.79 -13.67 7.58
N ASP A 272 -25.05 -12.73 6.65
CA ASP A 272 -26.07 -12.87 5.62
C ASP A 272 -25.61 -13.75 4.46
N GLN A 273 -26.57 -14.24 3.67
CA GLN A 273 -26.36 -15.04 2.46
C GLN A 273 -25.83 -14.16 1.30
N GLY A 274 -24.60 -13.66 1.41
CA GLY A 274 -23.87 -13.05 0.29
C GLY A 274 -23.52 -14.10 -0.80
N ALA A 275 -22.57 -13.79 -1.68
CA ALA A 275 -22.14 -14.73 -2.74
C ALA A 275 -21.61 -16.09 -2.22
N LEU A 276 -21.24 -16.17 -0.93
CA LEU A 276 -20.84 -17.39 -0.22
C LEU A 276 -21.84 -17.68 0.92
N PRO A 277 -22.92 -18.44 0.67
CA PRO A 277 -23.87 -18.86 1.69
C PRO A 277 -23.16 -19.63 2.82
N GLY A 278 -23.42 -19.26 4.08
CA GLY A 278 -22.81 -19.92 5.24
C GLY A 278 -21.43 -19.39 5.64
N SER A 279 -21.07 -18.18 5.22
CA SER A 279 -19.87 -17.46 5.67
C SER A 279 -20.27 -16.22 6.47
N ALA A 280 -19.42 -15.77 7.39
CA ALA A 280 -19.64 -14.54 8.14
C ALA A 280 -18.46 -13.58 7.93
N CYS A 281 -18.75 -12.32 7.63
CA CYS A 281 -17.73 -11.29 7.45
C CYS A 281 -17.76 -10.36 8.66
N ILE A 282 -16.58 -10.04 9.19
CA ILE A 282 -16.42 -8.99 10.19
C ILE A 282 -15.36 -8.00 9.74
N THR A 283 -15.69 -6.73 9.86
CA THR A 283 -14.88 -5.60 9.41
C THR A 283 -14.66 -4.63 10.56
N PHE A 284 -13.41 -4.35 10.91
CA PHE A 284 -13.02 -3.35 11.89
C PHE A 284 -12.56 -2.09 11.16
N THR A 285 -13.03 -0.92 11.59
CA THR A 285 -12.57 0.37 11.09
C THR A 285 -11.93 1.17 12.21
N TYR A 286 -10.74 1.72 11.96
CA TYR A 286 -10.03 2.62 12.86
C TYR A 286 -9.73 3.91 12.13
N LYS A 287 -9.90 5.03 12.82
CA LYS A 287 -9.73 6.37 12.24
C LYS A 287 -9.04 7.28 13.24
N THR A 288 -8.21 8.17 12.72
CA THR A 288 -7.64 9.29 13.45
C THR A 288 -7.70 10.54 12.58
N PHE A 289 -7.79 11.71 13.21
CA PHE A 289 -7.76 12.99 12.52
C PHE A 289 -7.16 14.08 13.39
N SER A 290 -6.60 15.09 12.72
CA SER A 290 -6.23 16.35 13.30
C SER A 290 -6.26 17.47 12.28
N ILE A 291 -6.78 18.62 12.71
CA ILE A 291 -6.77 19.85 11.90
C ILE A 291 -5.34 20.28 11.57
N VAL A 292 -4.38 20.02 12.47
CA VAL A 292 -2.96 20.25 12.24
C VAL A 292 -2.27 18.90 12.15
N GLY A 293 -1.97 18.48 10.91
CA GLY A 293 -1.27 17.24 10.65
C GLY A 293 0.18 17.29 11.13
N GLU A 294 0.63 16.20 11.75
CA GLU A 294 2.02 16.01 12.18
C GLU A 294 2.56 14.72 11.56
N LEU A 295 3.77 14.77 11.01
CA LEU A 295 4.40 13.63 10.34
C LEU A 295 4.53 12.45 11.31
N GLY A 296 3.97 11.30 10.94
CA GLY A 296 4.01 10.05 11.71
C GLY A 296 2.96 9.96 12.84
N ARG A 297 2.21 11.03 13.11
CA ARG A 297 1.19 11.02 14.17
C ARG A 297 0.06 10.04 13.86
N ASN A 298 -0.51 10.09 12.66
CA ASN A 298 -1.66 9.25 12.35
C ASN A 298 -1.32 7.76 12.50
N VAL A 299 -0.15 7.34 12.00
CA VAL A 299 0.32 5.97 12.15
C VAL A 299 0.55 5.60 13.61
N ALA A 300 1.12 6.51 14.42
CA ALA A 300 1.30 6.28 15.86
C ALA A 300 -0.05 6.13 16.59
N ASP A 301 -1.02 6.98 16.29
CA ASP A 301 -2.37 6.93 16.85
C ASP A 301 -3.07 5.63 16.46
N LEU A 302 -3.04 5.24 15.18
CA LEU A 302 -3.62 3.98 14.69
C LEU A 302 -2.96 2.76 15.34
N ARG A 303 -1.62 2.73 15.47
CA ARG A 303 -0.91 1.65 16.18
C ARG A 303 -1.36 1.54 17.63
N SER A 304 -1.51 2.67 18.32
CA SER A 304 -1.95 2.73 19.71
C SER A 304 -3.39 2.21 19.88
N ILE A 305 -4.32 2.67 19.04
CA ILE A 305 -5.73 2.25 19.07
C ILE A 305 -5.86 0.75 18.80
N ILE A 306 -5.22 0.27 17.73
CA ILE A 306 -5.28 -1.14 17.31
C ILE A 306 -4.66 -2.05 18.37
N GLY A 307 -3.50 -1.67 18.93
CA GLY A 307 -2.81 -2.48 19.94
C GLY A 307 -3.56 -2.61 21.27
N GLN A 308 -4.53 -1.72 21.53
CA GLN A 308 -5.36 -1.72 22.73
C GLN A 308 -6.76 -2.35 22.49
N ASP A 309 -7.10 -2.71 21.26
CA ASP A 309 -8.43 -3.22 20.93
C ASP A 309 -8.60 -4.71 21.33
N ARG A 310 -9.20 -4.90 22.50
CA ARG A 310 -9.47 -6.24 23.06
C ARG A 310 -10.49 -7.05 22.27
N ILE A 311 -11.37 -6.40 21.50
CA ILE A 311 -12.33 -7.11 20.64
C ILE A 311 -11.59 -7.65 19.42
N LEU A 312 -10.75 -6.84 18.76
CA LEU A 312 -9.91 -7.31 17.66
C LEU A 312 -9.04 -8.50 18.10
N GLN A 313 -8.43 -8.44 19.28
CA GLN A 313 -7.65 -9.54 19.85
C GLN A 313 -8.46 -10.85 19.94
N CYS A 314 -9.76 -10.79 20.27
CA CYS A 314 -10.63 -11.97 20.30
C CYS A 314 -10.85 -12.59 18.91
N PHE A 315 -10.81 -11.78 17.84
CA PHE A 315 -10.93 -12.22 16.45
C PHE A 315 -9.59 -12.58 15.82
N ALA A 316 -8.46 -12.08 16.36
CA ALA A 316 -7.14 -12.30 15.79
C ALA A 316 -6.77 -13.79 15.70
N ASP A 317 -7.13 -14.56 16.73
CA ASP A 317 -6.88 -16.01 16.80
C ASP A 317 -7.77 -16.86 15.89
N ALA A 318 -8.83 -16.28 15.31
CA ALA A 318 -9.74 -17.04 14.47
C ALA A 318 -9.09 -17.34 13.11
N GLU A 319 -9.19 -18.58 12.64
CA GLU A 319 -8.84 -18.92 11.26
C GLU A 319 -9.84 -18.28 10.28
N THR A 320 -9.31 -17.70 9.20
CA THR A 320 -10.03 -16.81 8.27
C THR A 320 -9.83 -17.26 6.84
N GLU A 321 -10.90 -17.30 6.05
CA GLU A 321 -10.85 -17.67 4.64
C GLU A 321 -10.18 -16.64 3.77
N PHE A 322 -10.58 -15.39 3.95
CA PHE A 322 -9.95 -14.26 3.31
C PHE A 322 -9.68 -13.19 4.36
N GLU A 323 -8.56 -12.52 4.16
CA GLU A 323 -8.16 -11.35 4.93
C GLU A 323 -7.87 -10.24 3.94
N THR A 324 -8.66 -9.18 4.04
CA THR A 324 -8.54 -7.97 3.22
C THR A 324 -8.40 -6.80 4.14
N ALA A 325 -7.45 -5.91 3.84
CA ALA A 325 -7.26 -4.71 4.61
C ALA A 325 -6.98 -3.52 3.68
N LEU A 326 -7.48 -2.36 4.07
CA LEU A 326 -7.42 -1.14 3.28
C LEU A 326 -7.06 0.03 4.20
N THR A 327 -6.12 0.87 3.81
CA THR A 327 -5.77 2.08 4.56
C THR A 327 -5.70 3.28 3.64
N HIS A 328 -6.05 4.44 4.17
CA HIS A 328 -6.03 5.71 3.46
C HIS A 328 -5.52 6.81 4.38
N THR A 329 -4.73 7.72 3.81
CA THR A 329 -4.36 8.98 4.43
C THR A 329 -4.89 10.13 3.58
N ARG A 330 -5.63 11.03 4.23
CA ARG A 330 -6.43 12.06 3.59
C ARG A 330 -5.76 13.42 3.69
N TRP A 331 -5.90 14.15 2.59
CA TRP A 331 -5.70 15.59 2.52
C TRP A 331 -7.01 16.19 2.05
N ALA A 332 -7.71 16.89 2.93
CA ALA A 332 -9.06 17.38 2.68
C ALA A 332 -9.07 18.44 1.54
N SER A 333 -9.55 18.05 0.37
CA SER A 333 -9.91 18.93 -0.75
C SER A 333 -11.40 19.30 -0.71
N VAL A 334 -12.25 18.31 -0.48
CA VAL A 334 -13.71 18.44 -0.33
C VAL A 334 -14.14 17.92 1.03
N GLY A 335 -14.82 18.78 1.80
CA GLY A 335 -15.36 18.47 3.12
C GLY A 335 -14.39 18.71 4.28
N SER A 336 -14.95 18.99 5.45
CA SER A 336 -14.19 19.35 6.66
C SER A 336 -13.21 18.26 7.11
N ILE A 337 -12.19 18.66 7.89
CA ILE A 337 -11.29 17.73 8.57
C ILE A 337 -12.00 17.24 9.84
N THR A 338 -12.72 16.12 9.72
CA THR A 338 -13.42 15.46 10.83
C THR A 338 -13.32 13.95 10.70
N GLU A 339 -13.62 13.23 11.78
CA GLU A 339 -13.68 11.76 11.78
C GLU A 339 -14.65 11.20 10.73
N GLU A 340 -15.83 11.82 10.57
CA GLU A 340 -16.86 11.35 9.64
C GLU A 340 -16.45 11.48 8.18
N ASN A 341 -15.54 12.41 7.87
CA ASN A 341 -15.01 12.61 6.54
C ASN A 341 -13.69 11.85 6.31
N CYS A 342 -13.11 11.26 7.36
CA CYS A 342 -11.95 10.40 7.24
C CYS A 342 -12.32 9.08 6.55
N HIS A 343 -11.48 8.64 5.61
CA HIS A 343 -11.72 7.43 4.82
C HIS A 343 -11.34 6.17 5.62
N PRO A 344 -11.99 5.00 5.41
CA PRO A 344 -13.02 4.72 4.41
C PRO A 344 -14.42 5.24 4.78
N LEU A 345 -15.28 5.40 3.76
CA LEU A 345 -16.70 5.73 3.89
C LEU A 345 -17.54 4.53 3.46
N ASN A 346 -18.69 4.31 4.11
CA ASN A 346 -19.63 3.24 3.74
C ASN A 346 -20.88 3.76 2.99
N ASN A 347 -21.76 2.86 2.59
CA ASN A 347 -23.07 3.14 1.97
C ASN A 347 -24.20 3.44 2.98
N HIS A 348 -23.93 3.65 4.27
CA HIS A 348 -24.99 4.01 5.22
C HIS A 348 -25.68 5.33 4.81
N SER A 349 -27.01 5.39 4.87
CA SER A 349 -27.78 6.62 4.66
C SER A 349 -28.90 6.71 5.71
N LEU A 350 -29.48 7.89 5.89
CA LEU A 350 -30.54 8.14 6.89
C LEU A 350 -31.91 7.59 6.46
N ARG A 351 -31.93 6.62 5.54
CA ARG A 351 -33.15 5.97 5.05
C ARG A 351 -33.85 5.19 6.17
N HIS A 352 -35.17 5.08 6.05
CA HIS A 352 -35.99 4.38 7.05
C HIS A 352 -36.10 2.87 6.82
N ALA A 353 -35.91 2.40 5.58
CA ALA A 353 -36.08 1.00 5.22
C ALA A 353 -34.80 0.47 4.55
N PRO A 354 -34.39 -0.77 4.83
CA PRO A 354 -33.24 -1.37 4.17
C PRO A 354 -33.53 -1.53 2.67
N PRO A 355 -32.56 -1.25 1.79
CA PRO A 355 -32.70 -1.48 0.36
C PRO A 355 -32.85 -2.98 0.04
N PHE A 356 -33.50 -3.27 -1.08
CA PHE A 356 -33.57 -4.62 -1.65
C PHE A 356 -32.59 -4.71 -2.81
N PHE A 357 -31.77 -5.76 -2.82
CA PHE A 357 -30.81 -6.05 -3.88
C PHE A 357 -31.23 -7.32 -4.62
N PRO A 358 -31.84 -7.21 -5.82
CA PRO A 358 -32.35 -8.39 -6.52
C PRO A 358 -31.29 -9.46 -6.83
N ALA A 359 -30.04 -9.02 -7.07
CA ALA A 359 -28.90 -9.91 -7.30
C ALA A 359 -28.32 -10.56 -6.02
N TYR A 360 -28.70 -10.05 -4.84
CA TYR A 360 -28.24 -10.51 -3.52
C TYR A 360 -29.41 -10.55 -2.53
N PRO A 361 -30.44 -11.40 -2.78
CA PRO A 361 -31.67 -11.38 -2.01
C PRO A 361 -31.41 -11.67 -0.53
N GLY A 362 -31.96 -10.84 0.35
CA GLY A 362 -31.83 -11.00 1.81
C GLY A 362 -30.48 -10.55 2.39
N SER A 363 -29.56 -10.05 1.56
CA SER A 363 -28.31 -9.45 2.04
C SER A 363 -28.49 -7.96 2.32
N ARG A 364 -27.82 -7.46 3.36
CA ARG A 364 -27.45 -6.04 3.43
C ARG A 364 -26.17 -5.83 2.64
N ALA A 365 -25.99 -4.69 1.97
CA ALA A 365 -24.72 -4.37 1.33
C ALA A 365 -23.90 -3.54 2.31
N HIS A 366 -22.67 -3.93 2.59
CA HIS A 366 -21.68 -3.06 3.23
C HIS A 366 -20.60 -2.83 2.19
N ILE A 367 -20.57 -1.61 1.64
CA ILE A 367 -19.66 -1.19 0.58
C ILE A 367 -18.80 -0.10 1.18
N HIS A 368 -17.51 -0.35 1.31
CA HIS A 368 -16.58 0.60 1.89
C HIS A 368 -15.63 1.09 0.81
N ALA A 369 -15.42 2.40 0.73
CA ALA A 369 -14.62 3.01 -0.32
C ALA A 369 -13.67 4.07 0.22
N VAL A 370 -12.51 4.16 -0.43
CA VAL A 370 -11.54 5.24 -0.26
C VAL A 370 -11.32 5.91 -1.62
N LEU A 371 -10.98 7.20 -1.59
CA LEU A 371 -10.77 8.02 -2.77
C LEU A 371 -9.46 8.79 -2.66
N ASN A 372 -8.65 8.73 -3.71
CA ASN A 372 -7.67 9.78 -4.02
C ASN A 372 -8.11 10.59 -5.23
N GLY A 373 -7.92 11.90 -5.18
CA GLY A 373 -8.50 12.83 -6.15
C GLY A 373 -9.91 13.26 -5.74
N ASP A 374 -10.65 13.82 -6.70
CA ASP A 374 -11.95 14.43 -6.46
C ASP A 374 -12.99 13.89 -7.45
N ILE A 375 -14.25 13.84 -7.03
CA ILE A 375 -15.40 13.63 -7.90
C ILE A 375 -16.03 14.99 -8.23
N ASP A 376 -15.69 15.56 -9.38
CA ASP A 376 -16.05 16.94 -9.75
C ASP A 376 -17.58 17.19 -9.75
N ASN A 377 -18.37 16.16 -10.09
CA ASN A 377 -19.82 16.23 -10.17
C ASN A 377 -20.55 15.72 -8.90
N TYR A 378 -19.85 15.58 -7.77
CA TYR A 378 -20.42 15.00 -6.53
C TYR A 378 -21.68 15.72 -6.05
N ALA A 379 -21.76 17.05 -6.17
CA ALA A 379 -22.91 17.83 -5.70
C ALA A 379 -24.20 17.48 -6.47
N ALA A 380 -24.10 17.28 -7.78
CA ALA A 380 -25.23 16.87 -8.61
C ALA A 380 -25.66 15.42 -8.31
N LEU A 381 -24.68 14.53 -8.10
CA LEU A 381 -24.93 13.13 -7.72
C LEU A 381 -25.59 13.05 -6.33
N ARG A 382 -25.09 13.81 -5.34
CA ARG A 382 -25.67 13.94 -4.01
C ARG A 382 -27.13 14.36 -4.08
N GLN A 383 -27.42 15.43 -4.83
CA GLN A 383 -28.78 15.94 -4.98
C GLN A 383 -29.70 14.88 -5.63
N SER A 384 -29.19 14.11 -6.60
CA SER A 384 -29.95 13.02 -7.23
C SER A 384 -30.26 11.89 -6.24
N LEU A 385 -29.28 11.49 -5.42
CA LEU A 385 -29.46 10.46 -4.40
C LEU A 385 -30.47 10.93 -3.35
N GLU A 386 -30.30 12.12 -2.79
CA GLU A 386 -31.20 12.67 -1.76
C GLU A 386 -32.65 12.80 -2.26
N LYS A 387 -32.86 13.18 -3.52
CA LYS A 387 -34.20 13.18 -4.16
C LYS A 387 -34.84 11.79 -4.24
N GLN A 388 -34.04 10.72 -4.23
CA GLN A 388 -34.50 9.34 -4.23
C GLN A 388 -34.68 8.77 -2.81
N GLY A 389 -34.59 9.61 -1.76
CA GLY A 389 -34.62 9.17 -0.35
C GLY A 389 -33.23 8.81 0.20
N GLU A 390 -32.19 8.98 -0.62
CA GLU A 390 -30.75 8.98 -0.36
C GLU A 390 -30.21 9.97 0.67
N LEU A 391 -30.78 10.10 1.86
CA LEU A 391 -30.40 11.18 2.77
C LEU A 391 -29.03 10.95 3.41
N ILE A 392 -28.07 11.84 3.15
CA ILE A 392 -26.72 11.81 3.72
C ILE A 392 -26.67 12.70 4.96
N ALA A 393 -26.07 12.22 6.05
CA ALA A 393 -25.90 13.01 7.27
C ALA A 393 -25.13 14.32 7.00
N GLU A 394 -25.59 15.43 7.57
CA GLU A 394 -25.04 16.77 7.31
C GLU A 394 -23.55 16.90 7.68
N ARG A 395 -23.10 16.17 8.71
CA ARG A 395 -21.69 16.10 9.13
C ARG A 395 -20.76 15.48 8.09
N ILE A 396 -21.30 14.71 7.14
CA ILE A 396 -20.55 14.13 6.03
C ILE A 396 -20.62 15.08 4.84
N THR A 397 -19.48 15.70 4.58
CA THR A 397 -19.30 16.77 3.59
C THR A 397 -18.33 16.39 2.47
N THR A 398 -17.61 15.26 2.61
CA THR A 398 -16.74 14.71 1.56
C THR A 398 -17.54 14.12 0.39
N ASP A 399 -17.01 14.30 -0.81
CA ASP A 399 -17.46 13.69 -2.06
C ASP A 399 -17.33 12.16 -2.07
N THR A 400 -16.36 11.60 -1.34
CA THR A 400 -16.13 10.14 -1.23
C THR A 400 -17.39 9.36 -0.83
N LYS A 401 -18.30 9.96 -0.04
CA LYS A 401 -19.55 9.33 0.38
C LYS A 401 -20.46 8.96 -0.79
N ILE A 402 -20.32 9.64 -1.93
CA ILE A 402 -21.10 9.36 -3.14
C ILE A 402 -20.72 8.02 -3.75
N ILE A 403 -19.47 7.58 -3.62
CA ILE A 403 -18.99 6.32 -4.22
C ILE A 403 -19.82 5.11 -3.77
N PRO A 404 -19.87 4.77 -2.46
CA PRO A 404 -20.57 3.58 -2.01
C PRO A 404 -22.09 3.67 -2.22
N LEU A 405 -22.69 4.87 -2.15
CA LEU A 405 -24.12 5.08 -2.42
C LEU A 405 -24.46 4.93 -3.91
N GLN A 406 -23.61 5.40 -4.82
CA GLN A 406 -23.81 5.23 -6.25
C GLN A 406 -23.69 3.75 -6.66
N ILE A 407 -22.78 3.01 -6.06
CA ILE A 407 -22.67 1.56 -6.25
C ILE A 407 -23.95 0.88 -5.75
N GLU A 408 -24.43 1.24 -4.54
CA GLU A 408 -25.66 0.70 -3.98
C GLU A 408 -26.87 0.93 -4.90
N LYS A 409 -27.00 2.12 -5.50
CA LYS A 409 -28.04 2.42 -6.48
C LYS A 409 -28.08 1.41 -7.63
N TYR A 410 -26.92 1.00 -8.15
CA TYR A 410 -26.87 -0.01 -9.23
C TYR A 410 -27.14 -1.43 -8.73
N LEU A 411 -26.80 -1.77 -7.48
CA LEU A 411 -27.23 -3.03 -6.86
C LEU A 411 -28.76 -3.10 -6.74
N GLN A 412 -29.40 -2.00 -6.33
CA GLN A 412 -30.88 -1.90 -6.29
C GLN A 412 -31.50 -2.07 -7.69
N ALA A 413 -30.77 -1.71 -8.75
CA ALA A 413 -31.16 -1.88 -10.14
C ALA A 413 -30.84 -3.28 -10.74
N ASN A 414 -30.64 -4.30 -9.89
CA ASN A 414 -30.38 -5.69 -10.28
C ASN A 414 -29.05 -5.92 -11.03
N HIS A 415 -28.01 -5.16 -10.71
CA HIS A 415 -26.65 -5.46 -11.14
C HIS A 415 -25.88 -6.21 -10.05
N HIS A 416 -25.02 -7.15 -10.46
CA HIS A 416 -24.01 -7.73 -9.56
C HIS A 416 -22.95 -6.68 -9.21
N LEU A 417 -22.22 -6.88 -8.10
CA LEU A 417 -21.31 -5.90 -7.51
C LEU A 417 -20.25 -5.39 -8.50
N ALA A 418 -19.63 -6.28 -9.27
CA ALA A 418 -18.63 -5.87 -10.27
C ALA A 418 -19.20 -4.92 -11.33
N GLU A 419 -20.42 -5.19 -11.80
CA GLU A 419 -21.09 -4.33 -12.78
C GLU A 419 -21.63 -3.05 -12.14
N ALA A 420 -22.17 -3.13 -10.93
CA ALA A 420 -22.60 -1.97 -10.16
C ALA A 420 -21.42 -1.01 -9.90
N PHE A 421 -20.24 -1.55 -9.58
CA PHE A 421 -19.01 -0.77 -9.45
C PHE A 421 -18.62 -0.10 -10.77
N ARG A 422 -18.60 -0.85 -11.88
CA ARG A 422 -18.27 -0.31 -13.21
C ARG A 422 -19.20 0.82 -13.63
N LEU A 423 -20.51 0.63 -13.45
CA LEU A 423 -21.51 1.65 -13.78
C LEU A 423 -21.37 2.89 -12.88
N ALA A 424 -21.16 2.70 -11.58
CA ALA A 424 -20.95 3.81 -10.65
C ALA A 424 -19.73 4.65 -11.01
N VAL A 425 -18.58 4.03 -11.28
CA VAL A 425 -17.36 4.80 -11.63
C VAL A 425 -17.49 5.52 -12.98
N ASN A 426 -18.35 5.03 -13.87
CA ASN A 426 -18.65 5.69 -15.13
C ASN A 426 -19.47 6.98 -14.96
N ASP A 427 -20.22 7.13 -13.86
CA ASP A 427 -20.95 8.36 -13.53
C ASP A 427 -20.03 9.49 -13.02
N PHE A 428 -18.81 9.17 -12.59
CA PHE A 428 -17.91 10.12 -11.95
C PHE A 428 -17.11 10.94 -12.96
N GLN A 429 -17.12 12.26 -12.77
CA GLN A 429 -16.29 13.22 -13.49
C GLN A 429 -15.06 13.59 -12.66
N GLY A 430 -14.02 14.08 -13.33
CA GLY A 430 -12.74 14.39 -12.70
C GLY A 430 -11.72 13.25 -12.77
N SER A 431 -10.64 13.40 -12.01
CA SER A 431 -9.56 12.42 -11.93
C SER A 431 -9.52 11.83 -10.53
N HIS A 432 -9.63 10.51 -10.47
CA HIS A 432 -9.77 9.78 -9.23
C HIS A 432 -9.09 8.42 -9.30
N ALA A 433 -8.61 7.97 -8.15
CA ALA A 433 -8.22 6.60 -7.85
C ALA A 433 -9.11 6.12 -6.70
N ILE A 434 -9.85 5.04 -6.93
CA ILE A 434 -10.83 4.50 -5.98
C ILE A 434 -10.42 3.08 -5.65
N ALA A 435 -10.47 2.74 -4.36
CA ALA A 435 -10.45 1.36 -3.90
C ALA A 435 -11.71 1.08 -3.08
N MET A 436 -12.35 -0.07 -3.35
CA MET A 436 -13.60 -0.48 -2.73
C MET A 436 -13.55 -1.94 -2.29
N THR A 437 -14.11 -2.21 -1.12
CA THR A 437 -14.35 -3.54 -0.55
C THR A 437 -15.84 -3.73 -0.27
N SER A 438 -16.32 -4.97 -0.35
CA SER A 438 -17.65 -5.31 0.11
C SER A 438 -17.74 -6.77 0.54
N HIS A 439 -18.50 -7.02 1.61
CA HIS A 439 -18.76 -8.40 2.05
C HIS A 439 -19.68 -9.19 1.11
N LEU A 440 -20.31 -8.55 0.12
CA LEU A 440 -21.10 -9.26 -0.89
C LEU A 440 -20.23 -10.19 -1.75
N GLU A 441 -18.99 -9.78 -2.00
CA GLU A 441 -17.97 -10.58 -2.72
C GLU A 441 -16.65 -10.55 -1.91
N PRO A 442 -16.59 -11.28 -0.79
CA PRO A 442 -15.42 -11.26 0.10
C PRO A 442 -14.19 -11.84 -0.61
N GLY A 443 -13.00 -11.39 -0.22
CA GLY A 443 -11.75 -11.78 -0.88
C GLY A 443 -11.53 -11.11 -2.23
N LYS A 444 -12.32 -10.06 -2.57
CA LYS A 444 -12.08 -9.21 -3.73
C LYS A 444 -11.78 -7.77 -3.34
N MET A 445 -10.91 -7.15 -4.13
CA MET A 445 -10.59 -5.72 -4.08
C MET A 445 -10.92 -5.08 -5.42
N PHE A 446 -11.76 -4.05 -5.40
CA PHE A 446 -12.19 -3.33 -6.60
C PHE A 446 -11.41 -2.02 -6.70
N LEU A 447 -10.63 -1.86 -7.76
CA LEU A 447 -9.80 -0.70 -8.02
C LEU A 447 -10.28 -0.01 -9.29
N ALA A 448 -10.38 1.32 -9.25
CA ALA A 448 -10.70 2.11 -10.43
C ALA A 448 -9.82 3.35 -10.53
N LEU A 449 -9.32 3.65 -11.72
CA LEU A 449 -8.46 4.79 -11.99
C LEU A 449 -8.93 5.54 -13.25
N LYS A 450 -9.09 6.86 -13.14
CA LYS A 450 -9.43 7.74 -14.27
C LYS A 450 -8.62 9.03 -14.25
N GLY A 451 -8.16 9.43 -15.44
CA GLY A 451 -7.28 10.58 -15.65
C GLY A 451 -5.84 10.34 -15.21
N SER A 452 -5.01 11.38 -15.32
CA SER A 452 -3.57 11.34 -15.05
C SER A 452 -3.16 11.98 -13.73
N GLY A 453 -4.10 12.52 -12.96
CA GLY A 453 -3.78 13.19 -11.69
C GLY A 453 -3.46 12.21 -10.55
N GLN A 454 -3.96 10.98 -10.65
CA GLN A 454 -3.82 9.93 -9.65
C GLN A 454 -3.13 8.70 -10.26
N SER A 455 -2.65 7.81 -9.40
CA SER A 455 -2.05 6.54 -9.81
C SER A 455 -2.51 5.41 -8.90
N ILE A 456 -2.46 4.19 -9.43
CA ILE A 456 -2.58 2.95 -8.67
C ILE A 456 -1.54 1.97 -9.21
N TYR A 457 -0.74 1.43 -8.31
CA TYR A 457 0.20 0.35 -8.56
C TYR A 457 -0.30 -0.89 -7.82
N VAL A 458 -0.42 -2.01 -8.52
CA VAL A 458 -0.82 -3.30 -7.95
C VAL A 458 0.42 -4.19 -7.90
N GLY A 459 1.04 -4.25 -6.74
CA GLY A 459 2.08 -5.21 -6.40
C GLY A 459 1.54 -6.64 -6.34
N ILE A 460 2.33 -7.56 -6.88
CA ILE A 460 2.00 -8.97 -7.01
C ILE A 460 3.14 -9.80 -6.42
N SER A 461 2.79 -10.72 -5.53
CA SER A 461 3.70 -11.70 -4.96
C SER A 461 3.12 -13.10 -5.10
N SER A 462 3.85 -14.11 -4.62
CA SER A 462 3.39 -15.50 -4.68
C SER A 462 2.16 -15.77 -3.81
N ASP A 463 1.91 -14.99 -2.76
CA ASP A 463 0.93 -15.25 -1.69
C ASP A 463 -0.05 -14.10 -1.41
N GLN A 464 0.21 -12.90 -1.92
CA GLN A 464 -0.64 -11.73 -1.69
C GLN A 464 -0.60 -10.72 -2.84
N TYR A 465 -1.67 -9.95 -2.96
CA TYR A 465 -1.68 -8.68 -3.67
C TYR A 465 -1.54 -7.55 -2.67
N MET A 466 -0.81 -6.51 -3.07
CA MET A 466 -0.80 -5.24 -2.36
C MET A 466 -0.88 -4.14 -3.38
N PHE A 467 -1.77 -3.17 -3.18
CA PHE A 467 -1.88 -2.03 -4.05
C PHE A 467 -1.61 -0.74 -3.28
N SER A 468 -1.17 0.27 -3.99
CA SER A 468 -0.94 1.59 -3.42
C SER A 468 -1.09 2.66 -4.49
N SER A 469 -1.45 3.86 -4.08
CA SER A 469 -1.46 5.01 -4.99
C SER A 469 -0.06 5.43 -5.42
N GLU A 470 0.98 5.05 -4.66
CA GLU A 470 2.39 5.26 -4.99
C GLU A 470 3.24 4.02 -4.76
N LEU A 471 4.32 3.87 -5.51
CA LEU A 471 5.23 2.71 -5.41
C LEU A 471 5.79 2.51 -3.98
N TYR A 472 5.99 3.61 -3.24
CA TYR A 472 6.47 3.58 -1.85
C TYR A 472 5.63 2.70 -0.94
N GLY A 473 4.33 2.55 -1.23
CA GLY A 473 3.43 1.71 -0.45
C GLY A 473 3.52 0.22 -0.75
N VAL A 474 4.22 -0.21 -1.82
CA VAL A 474 4.34 -1.64 -2.19
C VAL A 474 5.78 -2.18 -2.16
N VAL A 475 6.80 -1.32 -2.30
CA VAL A 475 8.21 -1.74 -2.44
C VAL A 475 8.79 -2.51 -1.26
N GLU A 476 8.18 -2.43 -0.07
CA GLU A 476 8.64 -3.18 1.10
C GLU A 476 8.52 -4.70 0.94
N VAL A 477 7.47 -5.18 0.25
CA VAL A 477 7.13 -6.61 0.22
C VAL A 477 6.87 -7.16 -1.20
N MET A 478 6.64 -6.30 -2.19
CA MET A 478 6.25 -6.73 -3.54
C MET A 478 7.45 -6.80 -4.49
N PRO A 479 7.75 -7.97 -5.08
CA PRO A 479 8.86 -8.12 -6.03
C PRO A 479 8.58 -7.52 -7.41
N GLY A 480 7.31 -7.33 -7.76
CA GLY A 480 6.89 -6.69 -9.00
C GLY A 480 5.49 -6.10 -8.89
N PHE A 481 5.15 -5.23 -9.83
CA PHE A 481 3.87 -4.52 -9.86
C PHE A 481 3.31 -4.34 -11.27
N LEU A 482 1.99 -4.15 -11.36
CA LEU A 482 1.29 -3.62 -12.52
C LEU A 482 0.92 -2.16 -12.26
N LYS A 483 1.16 -1.28 -13.24
CA LYS A 483 0.71 0.11 -13.20
C LYS A 483 -0.62 0.25 -13.94
N MET A 484 -1.63 0.78 -13.28
CA MET A 484 -2.90 1.13 -13.95
C MET A 484 -2.73 2.42 -14.78
N ASN A 485 -3.46 2.53 -15.88
CA ASN A 485 -3.51 3.69 -16.77
C ASN A 485 -4.94 4.26 -16.84
N GLY A 486 -5.15 5.43 -16.22
CA GLY A 486 -6.45 6.10 -16.19
C GLY A 486 -6.78 6.98 -17.40
N GLU A 487 -5.83 7.26 -18.30
CA GLU A 487 -6.00 8.25 -19.37
C GLU A 487 -6.85 7.72 -20.54
N ASP A 488 -6.83 6.41 -20.77
CA ASP A 488 -7.49 5.77 -21.89
C ASP A 488 -8.93 5.33 -21.53
N GLY A 489 -9.78 6.27 -21.12
CA GLY A 489 -11.19 5.96 -20.80
C GLY A 489 -11.38 5.25 -19.45
N GLY A 490 -10.41 5.38 -18.54
CA GLY A 490 -10.42 4.77 -17.21
C GLY A 490 -10.15 3.26 -17.22
N GLN A 491 -9.61 2.75 -16.12
CA GLN A 491 -9.32 1.34 -15.92
C GLN A 491 -9.88 0.84 -14.58
N ILE A 492 -10.41 -0.38 -14.60
CA ILE A 492 -10.90 -1.11 -13.45
C ILE A 492 -10.13 -2.41 -13.34
N PHE A 493 -9.50 -2.65 -12.19
CA PHE A 493 -8.91 -3.93 -11.83
C PHE A 493 -9.70 -4.52 -10.66
N ILE A 494 -10.17 -5.76 -10.79
CA ILE A 494 -10.78 -6.54 -9.71
C ILE A 494 -9.79 -7.63 -9.35
N LEU A 495 -9.16 -7.48 -8.19
CA LEU A 495 -8.27 -8.50 -7.63
C LEU A 495 -9.16 -9.54 -6.95
N ASP A 496 -8.99 -10.82 -7.28
CA ASP A 496 -9.83 -11.90 -6.76
C ASP A 496 -8.96 -13.00 -6.15
N ALA A 497 -8.93 -13.06 -4.82
CA ALA A 497 -8.11 -14.03 -4.09
C ALA A 497 -8.51 -15.49 -4.36
N ALA A 498 -9.76 -15.73 -4.78
CA ALA A 498 -10.24 -17.07 -5.10
C ALA A 498 -9.79 -17.56 -6.48
N LYS A 499 -9.43 -16.65 -7.41
CA LYS A 499 -8.91 -17.00 -8.75
C LYS A 499 -7.41 -17.35 -8.75
N GLY A 500 -6.77 -17.31 -7.58
CA GLY A 500 -5.35 -17.59 -7.40
C GLY A 500 -4.46 -16.38 -7.66
N ASN A 501 -3.16 -16.57 -7.51
CA ASN A 501 -2.19 -15.46 -7.49
C ASN A 501 -1.68 -15.11 -8.88
N GLY A 502 -0.87 -14.04 -8.96
CA GLY A 502 -0.27 -13.59 -10.21
C GLY A 502 -1.21 -12.70 -11.02
N VAL A 503 -0.89 -12.46 -12.28
CA VAL A 503 -1.73 -11.60 -13.13
C VAL A 503 -3.11 -12.23 -13.42
N ARG A 504 -3.21 -13.56 -13.43
CA ARG A 504 -4.44 -14.33 -13.68
C ARG A 504 -5.57 -14.12 -12.66
N GLY A 505 -5.24 -13.72 -11.43
CA GLY A 505 -6.23 -13.42 -10.39
C GLY A 505 -6.86 -12.03 -10.55
N ILE A 506 -6.45 -11.27 -11.57
CA ILE A 506 -6.93 -9.91 -11.84
C ILE A 506 -7.85 -9.93 -13.04
N THR A 507 -9.09 -9.48 -12.85
CA THR A 507 -10.00 -9.15 -13.96
C THR A 507 -9.85 -7.68 -14.28
N ALA A 508 -9.55 -7.32 -15.53
CA ALA A 508 -9.33 -5.94 -15.95
C ALA A 508 -10.26 -5.52 -17.08
N CYS A 509 -10.81 -4.31 -16.98
CA CYS A 509 -11.60 -3.68 -18.04
C CYS A 509 -11.49 -2.16 -18.02
N ARG A 510 -11.97 -1.51 -19.08
CA ARG A 510 -12.21 -0.07 -19.11
C ARG A 510 -13.58 0.28 -18.52
N TYR A 511 -13.83 1.56 -18.25
CA TYR A 511 -15.11 2.00 -17.67
C TYR A 511 -16.29 1.71 -18.62
N ASP A 512 -16.07 1.71 -19.93
CA ASP A 512 -17.09 1.34 -20.94
C ASP A 512 -17.39 -0.17 -21.00
N GLY A 513 -16.63 -1.00 -20.27
CA GLY A 513 -16.77 -2.46 -20.25
C GLY A 513 -15.83 -3.21 -21.19
N THR A 514 -15.00 -2.51 -21.98
CA THR A 514 -14.00 -3.14 -22.84
C THR A 514 -13.01 -3.94 -21.99
N ALA A 515 -12.93 -5.25 -22.20
CA ALA A 515 -12.00 -6.11 -21.49
C ALA A 515 -10.54 -5.76 -21.81
N LEU A 516 -9.67 -5.88 -20.82
CA LEU A 516 -8.23 -5.68 -20.95
C LEU A 516 -7.52 -6.99 -20.63
N GLU A 517 -6.66 -7.43 -21.54
CA GLU A 517 -5.82 -8.60 -21.30
C GLU A 517 -4.57 -8.19 -20.52
N LEU A 518 -4.36 -8.84 -19.38
CA LEU A 518 -3.14 -8.69 -18.59
C LEU A 518 -2.27 -9.93 -18.77
N THR A 519 -0.96 -9.72 -18.93
CA THR A 519 0.04 -10.79 -19.04
C THR A 519 1.19 -10.54 -18.09
N ASP A 520 1.95 -11.59 -17.75
CA ASP A 520 3.13 -11.46 -16.89
C ASP A 520 4.21 -10.53 -17.49
N GLY A 521 4.22 -10.34 -18.81
CA GLY A 521 5.12 -9.39 -19.48
C GLY A 521 4.83 -7.92 -19.19
N LEU A 522 3.71 -7.60 -18.56
CA LEU A 522 3.38 -6.23 -18.10
C LEU A 522 3.92 -5.93 -16.69
N LEU A 523 4.41 -6.94 -15.98
CA LEU A 523 5.00 -6.77 -14.65
C LEU A 523 6.28 -5.94 -14.75
N GLN A 524 6.38 -4.95 -13.86
CA GLN A 524 7.54 -4.10 -13.70
C GLN A 524 8.17 -4.35 -12.34
N THR A 525 9.47 -4.14 -12.23
CA THR A 525 10.21 -4.14 -10.97
C THR A 525 10.48 -2.70 -10.57
N ALA A 526 10.36 -2.39 -9.28
CA ALA A 526 10.67 -1.06 -8.79
C ALA A 526 12.19 -0.85 -8.80
N GLU A 527 12.64 0.26 -9.38
CA GLU A 527 14.05 0.69 -9.37
C GLU A 527 14.41 1.46 -8.09
N MET A 528 13.63 1.26 -7.02
CA MET A 528 13.78 1.89 -5.72
C MET A 528 13.48 0.88 -4.62
N THR A 529 14.13 1.07 -3.48
CA THR A 529 13.95 0.24 -2.28
C THR A 529 13.44 1.07 -1.11
N THR A 530 13.07 0.42 -0.01
CA THR A 530 12.72 1.12 1.23
C THR A 530 13.89 1.91 1.81
N ARG A 531 15.15 1.59 1.44
CA ARG A 531 16.34 2.34 1.86
C ARG A 531 16.38 3.73 1.24
N ASP A 532 16.03 3.84 -0.03
CA ASP A 532 16.12 5.09 -0.79
C ASP A 532 15.13 6.15 -0.28
N ILE A 533 13.95 5.67 0.15
CA ILE A 533 12.83 6.49 0.61
C ILE A 533 12.77 6.65 2.14
N ASP A 534 13.69 6.04 2.90
CA ASP A 534 13.75 6.20 4.35
C ASP A 534 14.34 7.56 4.73
N ARG A 535 13.78 8.25 5.72
CA ARG A 535 14.33 9.54 6.17
C ARG A 535 15.72 9.39 6.81
N GLY A 536 16.10 8.20 7.25
CA GLY A 536 17.32 7.94 8.00
C GLY A 536 17.34 8.69 9.33
N SER A 537 18.53 9.13 9.75
CA SER A 537 18.72 9.95 10.95
C SER A 537 18.41 11.43 10.73
N TYR A 538 17.97 11.83 9.53
CA TYR A 538 17.70 13.23 9.25
C TYR A 538 16.41 13.68 9.96
N PRO A 539 16.38 14.89 10.53
CA PRO A 539 15.17 15.45 11.14
C PRO A 539 14.05 15.67 10.10
N HIS A 540 14.39 15.95 8.84
CA HIS A 540 13.44 16.23 7.75
C HIS A 540 13.93 15.62 6.43
N TYR A 541 12.99 15.14 5.60
CA TYR A 541 13.28 14.64 4.24
C TYR A 541 14.01 15.70 3.39
N PHE A 542 13.61 16.96 3.50
CA PHE A 542 14.27 18.05 2.77
C PHE A 542 15.78 18.16 3.08
N LEU A 543 16.18 17.93 4.34
CA LEU A 543 17.59 17.95 4.71
C LEU A 543 18.34 16.71 4.17
N LYS A 544 17.70 15.54 4.18
CA LYS A 544 18.23 14.33 3.53
C LYS A 544 18.52 14.60 2.05
N GLU A 545 17.51 15.07 1.32
CA GLU A 545 17.58 15.31 -0.12
C GLU A 545 18.66 16.35 -0.50
N ILE A 546 18.81 17.43 0.29
CA ILE A 546 19.90 18.41 0.07
C ILE A 546 21.26 17.77 0.32
N SER A 547 21.40 16.99 1.40
CA SER A 547 22.68 16.39 1.79
C SER A 547 23.15 15.31 0.83
N GLU A 548 22.20 14.58 0.24
CA GLU A 548 22.48 13.46 -0.67
C GLU A 548 22.55 13.90 -2.14
N ALA A 549 22.24 15.17 -2.47
CA ALA A 549 22.20 15.65 -3.86
C ALA A 549 23.49 15.43 -4.66
N ALA A 550 24.66 15.41 -3.99
CA ALA A 550 25.95 15.14 -4.65
C ALA A 550 26.13 13.67 -5.04
N LEU A 551 25.35 12.76 -4.47
CA LEU A 551 25.33 11.32 -4.75
C LEU A 551 24.22 10.95 -5.76
N SER A 552 23.29 11.87 -6.05
CA SER A 552 22.12 11.66 -6.92
C SER A 552 22.38 11.94 -8.41
N VAL A 553 23.63 12.05 -8.86
CA VAL A 553 24.00 12.43 -10.24
C VAL A 553 24.19 11.23 -11.15
#